data_AF-A0A6L3X5K2-F1
#
_entry.id   AF-A0A6L3X5K2-F1
#
_cell.length_a   1.000
_cell.length_b   1.000
_cell.length_c   1.000
_cell.angle_alpha   90.00
_cell.angle_beta   90.00
_cell.angle_gamma   90.00
#
_symmetry.space_group_name_H-M   'P 1'
#
loop_
_entity.id
_entity.type
_entity.pdbx_description
1 polymer ?
#
loop_
_entity_poly.entity_id
_entity_poly.type
_entity_poly.pdbx_seq_one_letter_code
_entity_poly.pdbx_strand_id
1 'polypeptide(L)'
;MMHTTTSPSYPLVASIETAAAMLRGNPGKRLINRSVERALHFRKEVQRLKDEADGWFFDIWQPEEIDEAECWPVAPGESWHGFRDADADHMFLDPVKVTILTPGMDEQGVMGEEGIPAALVAKFLDERGVVVEKTGPYNLLFLFSIGIDKTRAMGLLRGLMEFKRAYDLNLRVKNMLPDLYAEDPDFYRNMRIQDLAQGIHRLIRQHDLPRLMLQAFDVLPEMKLTPHRAWQRQVKGEVETVELENLVGRVSANMILPYPPGVPLLMPGEMITEESRAVLDFLLMLC
;
A
#
# COMPACT_ATOMS: atom_id res chain seq x y z
N MET A 1 4.10 31.93 -14.99
CA MET A 1 2.80 32.36 -15.56
C MET A 1 2.13 31.30 -16.41
N MET A 2 2.83 30.54 -17.28
CA MET A 2 2.21 29.58 -18.21
C MET A 2 1.25 28.53 -17.59
N HIS A 3 1.43 28.17 -16.32
CA HIS A 3 0.60 27.17 -15.63
C HIS A 3 -0.10 27.70 -14.36
N THR A 4 0.09 28.98 -14.03
CA THR A 4 -0.52 29.59 -12.84
C THR A 4 -1.74 30.38 -13.27
N THR A 5 -2.91 30.10 -12.68
CA THR A 5 -4.11 30.92 -12.92
C THR A 5 -3.83 32.40 -12.67
N THR A 6 -4.40 33.28 -13.50
CA THR A 6 -4.33 34.73 -13.31
C THR A 6 -5.09 35.21 -12.07
N SER A 7 -5.98 34.37 -11.54
CA SER A 7 -6.77 34.63 -10.32
C SER A 7 -6.46 33.58 -9.26
N PRO A 8 -5.28 33.66 -8.60
CA PRO A 8 -4.89 32.68 -7.59
C PRO A 8 -5.79 32.77 -6.35
N SER A 9 -5.98 31.64 -5.69
CA SER A 9 -6.68 31.59 -4.40
C SER A 9 -5.78 32.13 -3.29
N TYR A 10 -6.07 33.34 -2.82
CA TYR A 10 -5.33 33.97 -1.71
C TYR A 10 -5.36 33.15 -0.42
N PRO A 11 -6.48 32.49 -0.03
CA PRO A 11 -6.47 31.57 1.10
C PRO A 11 -5.45 30.43 0.96
N LEU A 12 -5.29 29.84 -0.24
CA LEU A 12 -4.29 28.80 -0.46
C LEU A 12 -2.87 29.35 -0.34
N VAL A 13 -2.60 30.52 -0.94
CA VAL A 13 -1.29 31.20 -0.83
C VAL A 13 -0.97 31.49 0.63
N ALA A 14 -1.91 32.08 1.37
CA ALA A 14 -1.74 32.37 2.79
C ALA A 14 -1.54 31.10 3.64
N SER A 15 -2.20 29.99 3.30
CA SER A 15 -2.02 28.71 4.00
C SER A 15 -0.60 28.13 3.82
N ILE A 16 -0.01 28.29 2.63
CA ILE A 16 1.36 27.83 2.33
C ILE A 16 2.37 28.67 3.11
N GLU A 17 2.20 29.99 3.14
CA GLU A 17 3.05 30.88 3.94
C GLU A 17 2.92 30.58 5.45
N THR A 18 1.69 30.33 5.91
CA THR A 18 1.41 29.96 7.30
C THR A 18 2.07 28.62 7.65
N ALA A 19 2.05 27.63 6.76
CA ALA A 19 2.72 26.35 6.98
C ALA A 19 4.24 26.52 7.16
N ALA A 20 4.88 27.39 6.37
CA ALA A 20 6.29 27.73 6.56
C ALA A 20 6.54 28.42 7.91
N ALA A 21 5.63 29.31 8.34
CA ALA A 21 5.71 29.98 9.63
C ALA A 21 5.56 28.98 10.80
N MET A 22 4.67 27.98 10.69
CA MET A 22 4.49 26.92 11.70
C MET A 22 5.77 26.09 11.91
N LEU A 23 6.57 25.89 10.86
CA LEU A 23 7.82 25.12 10.92
C LEU A 23 9.05 25.96 11.30
N ARG A 24 8.89 27.28 11.50
CA ARG A 24 10.02 28.18 11.76
C ARG A 24 10.59 27.98 13.17
N GLY A 25 11.90 27.75 13.25
CA GLY A 25 12.66 27.74 14.51
C GLY A 25 12.37 26.53 15.41
N ASN A 26 12.58 26.71 16.71
CA ASN A 26 12.45 25.62 17.70
C ASN A 26 11.03 25.03 17.82
N PRO A 27 9.92 25.80 17.70
CA PRO A 27 8.57 25.23 17.68
C PRO A 27 8.37 24.22 16.53
N GLY A 28 8.83 24.55 15.33
CA GLY A 28 8.77 23.65 14.18
C GLY A 28 9.55 22.36 14.39
N LYS A 29 10.79 22.45 14.90
CA LYS A 29 11.59 21.27 15.27
C LYS A 29 10.85 20.37 16.27
N ARG A 30 10.22 20.96 17.28
CA ARG A 30 9.42 20.21 18.28
C ARG A 30 8.18 19.53 17.65
N LEU A 31 7.52 20.15 16.68
CA LEU A 31 6.37 19.55 15.99
C LEU A 31 6.78 18.30 15.21
N ILE A 32 7.90 18.37 14.49
CA ILE A 32 8.43 17.22 13.74
C ILE A 32 8.91 16.13 14.70
N ASN A 33 9.74 16.48 15.70
CA ASN A 33 10.27 15.50 16.66
C ASN A 33 9.16 14.74 17.40
N ARG A 34 8.08 15.43 17.80
CA ARG A 34 6.93 14.76 18.42
C ARG A 34 6.25 13.75 17.50
N SER A 35 6.26 13.98 16.19
CA SER A 35 5.66 13.07 15.21
C SER A 35 6.55 11.82 15.04
N VAL A 36 7.87 12.04 14.97
CA VAL A 36 8.89 10.97 14.94
C VAL A 36 8.85 10.12 16.20
N GLU A 37 8.88 10.74 17.39
CA GLU A 37 8.77 10.05 18.69
C GLU A 37 7.48 9.24 18.80
N ARG A 38 6.36 9.78 18.29
CA ARG A 38 5.07 9.09 18.32
C ARG A 38 5.05 7.89 17.39
N ALA A 39 5.65 7.99 16.20
CA ALA A 39 5.80 6.88 15.28
C ALA A 39 6.69 5.78 15.89
N LEU A 40 7.82 6.15 16.49
CA LEU A 40 8.71 5.21 17.19
C LEU A 40 7.97 4.49 18.33
N HIS A 41 7.26 5.24 19.18
CA HIS A 41 6.48 4.66 20.26
C HIS A 41 5.41 3.70 19.72
N PHE A 42 4.70 4.07 18.66
CA PHE A 42 3.71 3.19 18.05
C PHE A 42 4.36 1.90 17.53
N ARG A 43 5.52 1.99 16.88
CA ARG A 43 6.28 0.83 16.40
C ARG A 43 6.64 -0.13 17.53
N LYS A 44 7.21 0.40 18.62
CA LYS A 44 7.55 -0.39 19.81
C LYS A 44 6.31 -1.04 20.46
N GLU A 45 5.19 -0.34 20.51
CA GLU A 45 3.95 -0.91 21.05
C GLU A 45 3.39 -2.06 20.21
N VAL A 46 3.46 -1.98 18.88
CA VAL A 46 3.01 -3.09 18.02
C VAL A 46 3.92 -4.31 18.21
N GLN A 47 5.24 -4.14 18.28
CA GLN A 47 6.17 -5.24 18.56
C GLN A 47 5.92 -5.85 19.94
N ARG A 48 5.78 -5.02 20.99
CA ARG A 48 5.43 -5.49 22.33
C ARG A 48 4.14 -6.31 22.34
N LEU A 49 3.09 -5.83 21.65
CA LEU A 49 1.82 -6.56 21.54
C LEU A 49 1.96 -7.85 20.72
N LYS A 50 2.83 -7.88 19.70
CA LYS A 50 3.14 -9.10 18.95
C LYS A 50 3.78 -10.15 19.84
N ASP A 51 4.74 -9.77 20.68
CA ASP A 51 5.43 -10.67 21.60
C ASP A 51 4.52 -11.19 22.74
N GLU A 52 3.58 -10.36 23.20
CA GLU A 52 2.62 -10.71 24.26
C GLU A 52 1.37 -11.43 23.74
N ALA A 53 1.11 -11.41 22.43
CA ALA A 53 -0.11 -11.96 21.87
C ALA A 53 -0.09 -13.50 21.82
N ASP A 54 -1.21 -14.11 22.18
CA ASP A 54 -1.44 -15.53 21.88
C ASP A 54 -1.69 -15.72 20.37
N GLY A 55 -0.80 -16.46 19.72
CA GLY A 55 -0.88 -16.82 18.30
C GLY A 55 -0.44 -15.68 17.38
N TRP A 56 -1.18 -15.46 16.29
CA TRP A 56 -0.81 -14.47 15.29
C TRP A 56 -1.05 -13.03 15.79
N PHE A 57 -0.20 -12.09 15.38
CA PHE A 57 -0.45 -10.65 15.49
C PHE A 57 0.04 -9.93 14.23
N PHE A 58 -0.21 -8.63 14.15
CA PHE A 58 0.38 -7.78 13.12
C PHE A 58 1.88 -7.61 13.36
N ASP A 59 2.61 -7.37 12.28
CA ASP A 59 4.04 -7.02 12.33
C ASP A 59 4.28 -5.64 11.73
N ILE A 60 5.51 -5.15 11.82
CA ILE A 60 5.93 -3.91 11.17
C ILE A 60 7.12 -4.18 10.27
N TRP A 61 7.07 -3.62 9.05
CA TRP A 61 8.20 -3.61 8.14
C TRP A 61 9.26 -2.61 8.63
N GLN A 62 10.26 -3.11 9.34
CA GLN A 62 11.35 -2.38 9.99
C GLN A 62 12.48 -3.33 10.43
N PRO A 63 13.66 -2.82 10.82
CA PRO A 63 14.67 -3.63 11.50
C PRO A 63 14.16 -4.28 12.78
N GLU A 64 14.81 -5.38 13.20
CA GLU A 64 14.47 -6.10 14.44
C GLU A 64 14.58 -5.20 15.68
N GLU A 65 15.64 -4.38 15.75
CA GLU A 65 15.89 -3.45 16.85
C GLU A 65 15.77 -1.99 16.39
N ILE A 66 14.96 -1.20 17.11
CA ILE A 66 14.70 0.22 16.82
C ILE A 66 14.81 1.08 18.09
N ASP A 67 16.01 1.12 18.68
CA ASP A 67 16.23 1.80 19.96
C ASP A 67 15.99 3.31 19.90
N GLU A 68 16.56 3.97 18.90
CA GLU A 68 16.46 5.40 18.68
C GLU A 68 15.68 5.75 17.42
N ALA A 69 15.13 6.96 17.40
CA ALA A 69 14.40 7.47 16.25
C ALA A 69 15.39 8.06 15.24
N GLU A 70 15.75 7.26 14.24
CA GLU A 70 16.57 7.66 13.12
C GLU A 70 15.97 7.17 11.80
N CYS A 71 16.58 7.54 10.68
CA CYS A 71 16.29 6.90 9.42
C CYS A 71 17.16 5.63 9.33
N TRP A 72 16.57 4.47 9.58
CA TRP A 72 17.34 3.23 9.69
C TRP A 72 17.84 2.77 8.31
N PRO A 73 19.14 2.44 8.15
CA PRO A 73 19.68 2.02 6.87
C PRO A 73 19.10 0.67 6.43
N VAL A 74 18.90 0.52 5.13
CA VAL A 74 18.62 -0.78 4.49
C VAL A 74 19.99 -1.41 4.17
N ALA A 75 20.50 -2.25 5.06
CA ALA A 75 21.86 -2.77 4.99
C ALA A 75 21.93 -4.11 4.22
N PRO A 76 22.97 -4.33 3.38
CA PRO A 76 23.20 -5.64 2.81
C PRO A 76 23.40 -6.69 3.90
N GLY A 77 22.73 -7.84 3.76
CA GLY A 77 22.81 -8.96 4.71
C GLY A 77 21.68 -9.01 5.75
N GLU A 78 20.85 -7.97 5.83
CA GLU A 78 19.60 -8.01 6.60
C GLU A 78 18.43 -8.52 5.74
N SER A 79 17.48 -9.26 6.32
CA SER A 79 16.36 -9.86 5.58
C SER A 79 15.04 -9.12 5.72
N TRP A 80 14.84 -8.34 6.79
CA TRP A 80 13.57 -7.69 7.13
C TRP A 80 12.97 -6.86 5.99
N HIS A 81 13.81 -6.29 5.13
CA HIS A 81 13.40 -5.44 4.02
C HIS A 81 13.05 -6.21 2.73
N GLY A 82 13.45 -7.48 2.59
CA GLY A 82 13.12 -8.33 1.43
C GLY A 82 13.85 -8.01 0.11
N PHE A 83 14.67 -6.95 0.05
CA PHE A 83 15.53 -6.66 -1.10
C PHE A 83 16.73 -7.62 -1.19
N ARG A 84 16.98 -8.19 -2.37
CA ARG A 84 18.02 -9.23 -2.59
C ARG A 84 19.45 -8.69 -2.56
N ASP A 85 19.69 -7.56 -3.22
CA ASP A 85 21.02 -6.97 -3.43
C ASP A 85 21.00 -5.47 -3.06
N ALA A 86 20.62 -5.16 -1.82
CA ALA A 86 20.57 -3.79 -1.35
C ALA A 86 21.97 -3.17 -1.27
N ASP A 87 22.14 -1.97 -1.82
CA ASP A 87 23.37 -1.19 -1.68
C ASP A 87 23.48 -0.61 -0.26
N ALA A 88 24.67 -0.69 0.34
CA ALA A 88 24.96 -0.03 1.61
C ALA A 88 24.96 1.50 1.46
N ASP A 89 24.54 2.21 2.52
CA ASP A 89 24.51 3.68 2.57
C ASP A 89 23.68 4.32 1.43
N HIS A 90 22.68 3.60 0.93
CA HIS A 90 21.85 4.06 -0.18
C HIS A 90 20.42 4.40 0.24
N MET A 91 19.74 3.45 0.88
CA MET A 91 18.34 3.56 1.25
C MET A 91 18.19 3.58 2.77
N PHE A 92 17.23 4.38 3.25
CA PHE A 92 16.92 4.50 4.67
C PHE A 92 15.40 4.50 4.89
N LEU A 93 14.95 3.83 5.96
CA LEU A 93 13.56 3.78 6.36
C LEU A 93 13.17 5.03 7.15
N ASP A 94 12.24 5.82 6.60
CA ASP A 94 11.67 6.99 7.29
C ASP A 94 10.78 6.54 8.47
N PRO A 95 11.07 6.93 9.73
CA PRO A 95 10.37 6.45 10.90
C PRO A 95 8.88 6.79 10.91
N VAL A 96 8.45 7.91 10.28
CA VAL A 96 7.04 8.34 10.28
C VAL A 96 6.15 7.63 9.24
N LYS A 97 6.74 6.76 8.41
CA LYS A 97 6.04 5.93 7.43
C LYS A 97 5.90 4.52 7.98
N VAL A 98 4.83 4.28 8.72
CA VAL A 98 4.62 2.99 9.40
C VAL A 98 3.89 2.04 8.48
N THR A 99 4.59 1.00 8.04
CA THR A 99 4.02 -0.09 7.23
C THR A 99 3.76 -1.29 8.12
N ILE A 100 2.49 -1.62 8.33
CA ILE A 100 2.04 -2.78 9.10
C ILE A 100 1.89 -3.97 8.16
N LEU A 101 2.41 -5.12 8.56
CA LEU A 101 2.29 -6.38 7.83
C LEU A 101 1.20 -7.26 8.44
N THR A 102 0.44 -7.93 7.58
CA THR A 102 -0.55 -8.92 7.97
C THR A 102 -0.05 -10.33 7.66
N PRO A 103 -0.48 -11.38 8.40
CA PRO A 103 -0.06 -12.75 8.11
C PRO A 103 -0.40 -13.18 6.68
N GLY A 104 0.48 -13.94 6.04
CA GLY A 104 0.20 -14.59 4.75
C GLY A 104 1.39 -14.65 3.79
N MET A 105 2.45 -13.90 4.05
CA MET A 105 3.68 -13.92 3.27
C MET A 105 4.87 -13.64 4.18
N ASP A 106 5.98 -14.36 4.00
CA ASP A 106 7.23 -14.08 4.70
C ASP A 106 8.08 -12.99 4.00
N GLU A 107 9.21 -12.63 4.60
CA GLU A 107 10.15 -11.61 4.10
C GLU A 107 10.75 -11.98 2.74
N GLN A 108 10.79 -13.27 2.41
CA GLN A 108 11.33 -13.80 1.16
C GLN A 108 10.26 -13.90 0.06
N GLY A 109 9.01 -13.54 0.36
CA GLY A 109 7.88 -13.58 -0.57
C GLY A 109 7.23 -14.95 -0.70
N VAL A 110 7.52 -15.89 0.20
CA VAL A 110 6.88 -17.21 0.23
C VAL A 110 5.53 -17.08 0.91
N MET A 111 4.51 -17.63 0.26
CA MET A 111 3.13 -17.61 0.76
C MET A 111 2.95 -18.62 1.89
N GLY A 112 2.39 -18.16 3.02
CA GLY A 112 1.94 -19.03 4.10
C GLY A 112 0.80 -19.95 3.69
N GLU A 113 0.51 -20.98 4.49
CA GLU A 113 -0.67 -21.82 4.25
C GLU A 113 -1.98 -21.08 4.54
N GLU A 114 -1.96 -20.29 5.61
CA GLU A 114 -3.03 -19.40 6.04
C GLU A 114 -2.57 -17.95 5.94
N GLY A 115 -3.53 -17.04 5.73
CA GLY A 115 -3.24 -15.62 5.70
C GLY A 115 -4.47 -14.74 5.88
N ILE A 116 -4.21 -13.49 6.22
CA ILE A 116 -5.20 -12.44 6.41
C ILE A 116 -4.85 -11.32 5.43
N PRO A 117 -5.50 -11.26 4.25
CA PRO A 117 -5.26 -10.21 3.29
C PRO A 117 -5.54 -8.83 3.89
N ALA A 118 -4.63 -7.88 3.66
CA ALA A 118 -4.67 -6.56 4.27
C ALA A 118 -5.93 -5.76 3.90
N ALA A 119 -6.54 -6.06 2.75
CA ALA A 119 -7.83 -5.48 2.33
C ALA A 119 -8.96 -5.68 3.37
N LEU A 120 -8.98 -6.82 4.07
CA LEU A 120 -10.00 -7.07 5.11
C LEU A 120 -9.77 -6.21 6.35
N VAL A 121 -8.51 -6.04 6.73
CA VAL A 121 -8.13 -5.19 7.86
C VAL A 121 -8.43 -3.74 7.52
N ALA A 122 -8.14 -3.30 6.28
CA ALA A 122 -8.49 -1.97 5.80
C ALA A 122 -9.99 -1.70 5.88
N LYS A 123 -10.85 -2.61 5.38
CA LYS A 123 -12.31 -2.48 5.51
C LYS A 123 -12.77 -2.39 6.97
N PHE A 124 -12.17 -3.18 7.87
CA PHE A 124 -12.52 -3.12 9.30
C PHE A 124 -12.11 -1.81 9.99
N LEU A 125 -10.97 -1.23 9.57
CA LEU A 125 -10.49 0.05 10.08
C LEU A 125 -11.33 1.21 9.55
N ASP A 126 -11.81 1.12 8.30
CA ASP A 126 -12.68 2.13 7.69
C ASP A 126 -14.02 2.27 8.42
N GLU A 127 -14.62 1.16 8.84
CA GLU A 127 -15.81 1.10 9.72
C GLU A 127 -15.63 1.84 11.06
N ARG A 128 -14.38 2.15 11.44
CA ARG A 128 -14.00 2.90 12.64
C ARG A 128 -13.45 4.29 12.33
N GLY A 129 -13.57 4.75 11.09
CA GLY A 129 -13.09 6.05 10.63
C GLY A 129 -11.57 6.15 10.55
N VAL A 130 -10.86 5.02 10.46
CA VAL A 130 -9.41 4.98 10.29
C VAL A 130 -9.08 4.72 8.83
N VAL A 131 -8.64 5.77 8.15
CA VAL A 131 -8.23 5.71 6.74
C VAL A 131 -6.82 5.12 6.65
N VAL A 132 -6.68 4.09 5.82
CA VAL A 132 -5.38 3.53 5.42
C VAL A 132 -4.89 4.29 4.19
N GLU A 133 -3.65 4.81 4.23
CA GLU A 133 -3.09 5.59 3.13
C GLU A 133 -2.87 4.72 1.88
N LYS A 134 -2.31 3.52 2.10
CA LYS A 134 -2.03 2.56 1.04
C LYS A 134 -2.19 1.14 1.55
N THR A 135 -2.90 0.33 0.77
CA THR A 135 -3.08 -1.10 1.01
C THR A 135 -2.44 -1.88 -0.12
N GLY A 136 -1.61 -2.86 0.21
CA GLY A 136 -1.18 -3.91 -0.72
C GLY A 136 -1.79 -5.26 -0.35
N PRO A 137 -1.27 -6.38 -0.87
CA PRO A 137 -1.81 -7.71 -0.56
C PRO A 137 -1.78 -8.06 0.93
N TYR A 138 -0.63 -7.80 1.59
CA TYR A 138 -0.38 -8.14 3.01
C TYR A 138 0.24 -6.98 3.81
N ASN A 139 0.06 -5.74 3.36
CA ASN A 139 0.59 -4.58 4.04
C ASN A 139 -0.36 -3.37 4.02
N LEU A 140 -0.27 -2.54 5.07
CA LEU A 140 -1.03 -1.32 5.28
C LEU A 140 -0.08 -0.17 5.64
N LEU A 141 -0.17 0.97 4.96
CA LEU A 141 0.64 2.15 5.24
C LEU A 141 -0.16 3.18 6.05
N PHE A 142 0.48 3.69 7.11
CA PHE A 142 -0.02 4.80 7.92
C PHE A 142 1.02 5.92 8.00
N LEU A 143 0.56 7.16 7.82
CA LEU A 143 1.40 8.35 7.85
C LEU A 143 1.29 9.06 9.21
N PHE A 144 2.37 9.04 9.99
CA PHE A 144 2.45 9.75 11.28
C PHE A 144 2.84 11.22 11.05
N SER A 145 1.92 12.00 10.49
CA SER A 145 2.10 13.44 10.26
C SER A 145 1.99 14.26 11.56
N ILE A 146 2.30 15.56 11.47
CA ILE A 146 2.10 16.52 12.58
C ILE A 146 0.64 16.62 13.07
N GLY A 147 -0.32 16.19 12.25
CA GLY A 147 -1.74 16.12 12.60
C GLY A 147 -2.14 14.86 13.36
N ILE A 148 -1.25 13.86 13.45
CA ILE A 148 -1.50 12.63 14.22
C ILE A 148 -1.05 12.85 15.66
N ASP A 149 -2.02 12.89 16.56
CA ASP A 149 -1.82 12.98 18.00
C ASP A 149 -1.79 11.59 18.65
N LYS A 150 -1.55 11.56 19.97
CA LYS A 150 -1.53 10.31 20.74
C LYS A 150 -2.88 9.59 20.67
N THR A 151 -3.97 10.34 20.65
CA THR A 151 -5.34 9.81 20.61
C THR A 151 -5.58 8.97 19.36
N ARG A 152 -5.22 9.49 18.19
CA ARG A 152 -5.35 8.77 16.91
C ARG A 152 -4.44 7.55 16.83
N ALA A 153 -3.20 7.67 17.29
CA ALA A 153 -2.27 6.54 17.33
C ALA A 153 -2.79 5.40 18.23
N MET A 154 -3.31 5.72 19.42
CA MET A 154 -3.94 4.74 20.30
C MET A 154 -5.24 4.18 19.73
N GLY A 155 -6.02 5.00 19.01
CA GLY A 155 -7.22 4.57 18.30
C GLY A 155 -6.91 3.51 17.25
N LEU A 156 -5.85 3.70 16.46
CA LEU A 156 -5.37 2.71 15.51
C LEU A 156 -4.92 1.42 16.21
N LEU A 157 -4.09 1.53 17.26
CA LEU A 157 -3.62 0.37 18.02
C LEU A 157 -4.79 -0.46 18.59
N ARG A 158 -5.79 0.23 19.15
CA ARG A 158 -7.03 -0.39 19.63
C ARG A 158 -7.81 -1.05 18.49
N GLY A 159 -7.90 -0.40 17.33
CA GLY A 159 -8.52 -0.96 16.13
C GLY A 159 -7.87 -2.29 15.71
N LEU A 160 -6.54 -2.38 15.72
CA LEU A 160 -5.80 -3.61 15.42
C LEU A 160 -6.10 -4.73 16.44
N MET A 161 -6.08 -4.42 17.73
CA MET A 161 -6.43 -5.40 18.78
C MET A 161 -7.88 -5.87 18.67
N GLU A 162 -8.82 -4.95 18.40
CA GLU A 162 -10.23 -5.30 18.17
C GLU A 162 -10.42 -6.15 16.92
N PHE A 163 -9.66 -5.89 15.85
CA PHE A 163 -9.66 -6.73 14.65
C PHE A 163 -9.25 -8.16 15.00
N LYS A 164 -8.09 -8.35 15.66
CA LYS A 164 -7.62 -9.68 16.07
C LYS A 164 -8.66 -10.39 16.92
N ARG A 165 -9.19 -9.72 17.95
CA ARG A 165 -10.22 -10.31 18.82
C ARG A 165 -11.46 -10.75 18.04
N ALA A 166 -11.94 -9.93 17.11
CA ALA A 166 -13.11 -10.25 16.29
C ALA A 166 -12.82 -11.38 15.29
N TYR A 167 -11.60 -11.42 14.74
CA TYR A 167 -11.12 -12.47 13.86
C TYR A 167 -11.02 -13.82 14.59
N ASP A 168 -10.44 -13.84 15.79
CA ASP A 168 -10.25 -15.05 16.60
C ASP A 168 -11.60 -15.60 17.11
N LEU A 169 -12.58 -14.74 17.39
CA LEU A 169 -13.96 -15.13 17.68
C LEU A 169 -14.74 -15.62 16.44
N ASN A 170 -14.12 -15.55 15.27
CA ASN A 170 -14.68 -15.90 13.97
C ASN A 170 -16.08 -15.30 13.74
N LEU A 171 -16.23 -13.99 13.99
CA LEU A 171 -17.52 -13.31 13.86
C LEU A 171 -18.08 -13.42 12.42
N ARG A 172 -19.42 -13.34 12.30
CA ARG A 172 -20.07 -13.25 10.99
C ARG A 172 -19.65 -11.96 10.29
N VAL A 173 -19.47 -12.01 8.96
CA VAL A 173 -19.17 -10.81 8.14
C VAL A 173 -20.19 -9.71 8.43
N LYS A 174 -21.48 -10.05 8.48
CA LYS A 174 -22.58 -9.14 8.88
C LYS A 174 -22.33 -8.32 10.14
N ASN A 175 -21.68 -8.91 11.15
CA ASN A 175 -21.47 -8.27 12.44
C ASN A 175 -20.11 -7.54 12.52
N MET A 176 -19.12 -8.02 11.77
CA MET A 176 -17.75 -7.49 11.81
C MET A 176 -17.51 -6.39 10.77
N LEU A 177 -18.15 -6.52 9.60
CA LEU A 177 -18.04 -5.65 8.42
C LEU A 177 -19.45 -5.41 7.85
N PRO A 178 -20.32 -4.65 8.56
CA PRO A 178 -21.70 -4.40 8.14
C PRO A 178 -21.81 -3.70 6.78
N ASP A 179 -20.91 -2.78 6.44
CA ASP A 179 -20.94 -2.07 5.15
C ASP A 179 -20.60 -3.03 4.00
N LEU A 180 -19.60 -3.90 4.18
CA LEU A 180 -19.28 -4.96 3.21
C LEU A 180 -20.46 -5.93 3.05
N TYR A 181 -21.11 -6.31 4.14
CA TYR A 181 -22.30 -7.16 4.08
C TYR A 181 -23.43 -6.49 3.30
N ALA A 182 -23.58 -5.16 3.40
CA ALA A 182 -24.61 -4.42 2.67
C ALA A 182 -24.35 -4.36 1.15
N GLU A 183 -23.10 -4.54 0.69
CA GLU A 183 -22.77 -4.63 -0.74
C GLU A 183 -23.43 -5.86 -1.42
N ASP A 184 -23.41 -7.02 -0.75
CA ASP A 184 -24.10 -8.24 -1.21
C ASP A 184 -24.56 -9.13 -0.02
N PRO A 185 -25.76 -8.86 0.53
CA PRO A 185 -26.27 -9.60 1.68
C PRO A 185 -26.50 -11.09 1.44
N ASP A 186 -26.72 -11.50 0.18
CA ASP A 186 -26.98 -12.90 -0.17
C ASP A 186 -25.68 -13.70 -0.17
N PHE A 187 -24.62 -13.14 -0.77
CA PHE A 187 -23.29 -13.73 -0.77
C PHE A 187 -22.72 -13.86 0.66
N TYR A 188 -22.82 -12.81 1.47
CA TYR A 188 -22.24 -12.78 2.81
C TYR A 188 -23.14 -13.36 3.93
N ARG A 189 -24.37 -13.80 3.60
CA ARG A 189 -25.45 -14.17 4.54
C ARG A 189 -25.00 -15.00 5.75
N ASN A 190 -24.23 -16.05 5.48
CA ASN A 190 -23.76 -17.00 6.51
C ASN A 190 -22.23 -17.03 6.63
N MET A 191 -21.53 -16.16 5.91
CA MET A 191 -20.07 -16.15 5.87
C MET A 191 -19.50 -15.62 7.18
N ARG A 192 -18.43 -16.25 7.68
CA ARG A 192 -17.65 -15.75 8.80
C ARG A 192 -16.33 -15.17 8.31
N ILE A 193 -15.72 -14.34 9.16
CA ILE A 193 -14.53 -13.58 8.77
C ILE A 193 -13.33 -14.47 8.43
N GLN A 194 -13.14 -15.60 9.12
CA GLN A 194 -12.05 -16.53 8.79
C GLN A 194 -12.29 -17.20 7.44
N ASP A 195 -13.52 -17.60 7.12
CA ASP A 195 -13.86 -18.18 5.81
C ASP A 195 -13.56 -17.19 4.68
N LEU A 196 -13.92 -15.92 4.87
CA LEU A 196 -13.64 -14.84 3.93
C LEU A 196 -12.13 -14.62 3.75
N ALA A 197 -11.38 -14.50 4.85
CA ALA A 197 -9.92 -14.30 4.81
C ALA A 197 -9.21 -15.45 4.10
N GLN A 198 -9.52 -16.69 4.48
CA GLN A 198 -8.90 -17.86 3.87
C GLN A 198 -9.37 -18.08 2.44
N GLY A 199 -10.60 -17.68 2.08
CA GLY A 199 -11.09 -17.69 0.71
C GLY A 199 -10.27 -16.77 -0.21
N ILE A 200 -10.07 -15.52 0.21
CA ILE A 200 -9.27 -14.55 -0.55
C ILE A 200 -7.79 -14.97 -0.58
N HIS A 201 -7.24 -15.42 0.55
CA HIS A 201 -5.85 -15.90 0.63
C HIS A 201 -5.60 -17.09 -0.32
N ARG A 202 -6.53 -18.05 -0.39
CA ARG A 202 -6.46 -19.16 -1.36
C ARG A 202 -6.47 -18.69 -2.80
N LEU A 203 -7.28 -17.69 -3.16
CA LEU A 203 -7.26 -17.11 -4.51
C LEU A 203 -5.90 -16.47 -4.81
N ILE A 204 -5.36 -15.67 -3.88
CA ILE A 204 -4.03 -15.06 -4.02
C ILE A 204 -2.95 -16.13 -4.25
N ARG A 205 -3.01 -17.25 -3.53
CA ARG A 205 -2.10 -18.40 -3.72
C ARG A 205 -2.31 -19.12 -5.05
N GLN A 206 -3.56 -19.39 -5.41
CA GLN A 206 -3.93 -20.10 -6.64
C GLN A 206 -3.46 -19.33 -7.89
N HIS A 207 -3.57 -18.01 -7.86
CA HIS A 207 -3.16 -17.14 -8.96
C HIS A 207 -1.70 -16.67 -8.86
N ASP A 208 -0.98 -17.06 -7.81
CA ASP A 208 0.43 -16.73 -7.60
C ASP A 208 0.74 -15.23 -7.78
N LEU A 209 -0.14 -14.41 -7.19
CA LEU A 209 -0.14 -12.95 -7.37
C LEU A 209 1.22 -12.30 -7.06
N PRO A 210 1.92 -12.62 -5.96
CA PRO A 210 3.20 -11.97 -5.65
C PRO A 210 4.26 -12.23 -6.73
N ARG A 211 4.36 -13.45 -7.25
CA ARG A 211 5.32 -13.78 -8.31
C ARG A 211 4.96 -13.08 -9.62
N LEU A 212 3.70 -13.12 -10.04
CA LEU A 212 3.26 -12.45 -11.27
C LEU A 212 3.48 -10.95 -11.19
N MET A 213 3.18 -10.35 -10.03
CA MET A 213 3.45 -8.94 -9.77
C MET A 213 4.95 -8.64 -9.90
N LEU A 214 5.82 -9.41 -9.24
CA LEU A 214 7.28 -9.21 -9.35
C LEU A 214 7.75 -9.28 -10.81
N GLN A 215 7.33 -10.31 -11.56
CA GLN A 215 7.72 -10.51 -12.95
C GLN A 215 7.23 -9.39 -13.88
N ALA A 216 6.02 -8.86 -13.64
CA ALA A 216 5.45 -7.78 -14.45
C ALA A 216 6.23 -6.47 -14.34
N PHE A 217 6.92 -6.22 -13.22
CA PHE A 217 7.72 -5.01 -13.01
C PHE A 217 9.22 -5.20 -13.24
N ASP A 218 9.67 -6.44 -13.53
CA ASP A 218 11.08 -6.76 -13.77
C ASP A 218 11.51 -6.47 -15.22
N VAL A 219 10.58 -6.56 -16.17
CA VAL A 219 10.83 -6.30 -17.59
C VAL A 219 9.99 -5.12 -18.07
N LEU A 220 10.67 -4.07 -18.54
CA LEU A 220 9.99 -2.89 -19.08
C LEU A 220 9.37 -3.18 -20.46
N PRO A 221 8.14 -2.70 -20.72
CA PRO A 221 7.58 -2.62 -22.07
C PRO A 221 8.48 -1.83 -23.04
N GLU A 222 8.35 -2.10 -24.34
CA GLU A 222 9.19 -1.42 -25.33
C GLU A 222 8.62 -0.04 -25.68
N MET A 223 9.40 1.03 -25.47
CA MET A 223 9.00 2.39 -25.85
C MET A 223 9.09 2.61 -27.37
N LYS A 224 7.97 2.47 -28.09
CA LYS A 224 7.87 2.72 -29.54
C LYS A 224 7.74 4.20 -29.89
N LEU A 225 7.05 4.95 -29.04
CA LEU A 225 6.88 6.39 -29.14
C LEU A 225 7.14 7.02 -27.78
N THR A 226 7.61 8.27 -27.78
CA THR A 226 7.57 9.05 -26.55
C THR A 226 6.12 9.33 -26.17
N PRO A 227 5.79 9.49 -24.87
CA PRO A 227 4.42 9.80 -24.44
C PRO A 227 3.83 11.02 -25.13
N HIS A 228 4.65 12.04 -25.42
CA HIS A 228 4.22 13.21 -26.19
C HIS A 228 3.77 12.84 -27.61
N ARG A 229 4.53 12.00 -28.33
CA ARG A 229 4.17 11.58 -29.69
C ARG A 229 2.93 10.68 -29.70
N ALA A 230 2.79 9.79 -28.72
CA ALA A 230 1.59 8.98 -28.54
C ALA A 230 0.37 9.89 -28.31
N TRP A 231 0.49 10.89 -27.43
CA TRP A 231 -0.55 11.88 -27.19
C TRP A 231 -0.91 12.68 -28.44
N GLN A 232 0.07 13.09 -29.27
CA GLN A 232 -0.22 13.78 -30.53
C GLN A 232 -1.04 12.92 -31.52
N ARG A 233 -0.88 11.59 -31.51
CA ARG A 233 -1.73 10.68 -32.29
C ARG A 233 -3.14 10.58 -31.71
N GLN A 234 -3.24 10.50 -30.39
CA GLN A 234 -4.53 10.48 -29.69
C GLN A 234 -5.36 11.74 -29.95
N VAL A 235 -4.74 12.94 -29.94
CA VAL A 235 -5.41 14.21 -30.27
C VAL A 235 -5.98 14.22 -31.69
N LYS A 236 -5.36 13.49 -32.62
CA LYS A 236 -5.84 13.34 -34.01
C LYS A 236 -6.92 12.27 -34.17
N GLY A 237 -7.29 11.56 -33.10
CA GLY A 237 -8.21 10.44 -33.15
C GLY A 237 -7.61 9.16 -33.74
N GLU A 238 -6.28 9.05 -33.83
CA GLU A 238 -5.57 7.88 -34.36
C GLU A 238 -5.43 6.77 -33.29
N VAL A 239 -6.52 6.44 -32.60
CA VAL A 239 -6.57 5.44 -31.52
C VAL A 239 -7.84 4.60 -31.63
N GLU A 240 -7.80 3.39 -31.11
CA GLU A 240 -8.96 2.50 -31.00
C GLU A 240 -8.96 1.79 -29.65
N THR A 241 -10.14 1.34 -29.22
CA THR A 241 -10.28 0.49 -28.03
C THR A 241 -10.13 -0.96 -28.45
N VAL A 242 -9.39 -1.73 -27.65
CA VAL A 242 -9.21 -3.17 -27.83
C VAL A 242 -9.40 -3.89 -26.51
N GLU A 243 -9.77 -5.15 -26.57
CA GLU A 243 -9.79 -6.03 -25.39
C GLU A 243 -8.37 -6.20 -24.82
N LEU A 244 -8.29 -6.37 -23.50
CA LEU A 244 -7.02 -6.48 -22.77
C LEU A 244 -6.13 -7.60 -23.32
N GLU A 245 -6.73 -8.75 -23.65
CA GLU A 245 -6.06 -9.93 -24.23
C GLU A 245 -5.33 -9.62 -25.55
N ASN A 246 -5.74 -8.56 -26.26
CA ASN A 246 -5.21 -8.18 -27.57
C ASN A 246 -4.18 -7.05 -27.53
N LEU A 247 -3.62 -6.73 -26.35
CA LEU A 247 -2.63 -5.63 -26.20
C LEU A 247 -1.22 -5.95 -26.72
N VAL A 248 -0.85 -7.23 -26.84
CA VAL A 248 0.50 -7.58 -27.34
C VAL A 248 0.68 -7.06 -28.76
N GLY A 249 1.82 -6.39 -29.01
CA GLY A 249 2.13 -5.78 -30.30
C GLY A 249 1.36 -4.48 -30.58
N ARG A 250 0.60 -3.95 -29.62
CA ARG A 250 -0.13 -2.67 -29.74
C ARG A 250 0.57 -1.58 -28.93
N VAL A 251 0.58 -0.36 -29.46
CA VAL A 251 1.11 0.81 -28.74
C VAL A 251 0.01 1.35 -27.84
N SER A 252 0.27 1.41 -26.54
CA SER A 252 -0.68 1.97 -25.58
C SER A 252 -0.87 3.46 -25.81
N ALA A 253 -2.13 3.90 -25.88
CA ALA A 253 -2.47 5.31 -25.90
C ALA A 253 -2.51 5.91 -24.49
N ASN A 254 -2.78 5.09 -23.47
CA ASN A 254 -2.98 5.52 -22.09
C ASN A 254 -1.93 4.92 -21.16
N MET A 255 -1.78 5.54 -19.99
CA MET A 255 -1.07 4.90 -18.89
C MET A 255 -1.95 3.81 -18.27
N ILE A 256 -1.43 2.60 -18.06
CA ILE A 256 -2.09 1.54 -17.28
C ILE A 256 -1.46 1.52 -15.88
N LEU A 257 -2.31 1.68 -14.87
CA LEU A 257 -1.92 1.81 -13.46
C LEU A 257 -2.74 0.83 -12.62
N PRO A 258 -2.27 -0.42 -12.42
CA PRO A 258 -2.98 -1.43 -11.66
C PRO A 258 -2.86 -1.20 -10.15
N TYR A 259 -3.89 -1.60 -9.39
CA TYR A 259 -3.87 -1.67 -7.94
C TYR A 259 -4.21 -3.11 -7.51
N PRO A 260 -3.27 -3.87 -6.91
CA PRO A 260 -1.88 -3.51 -6.58
C PRO A 260 -0.92 -3.47 -7.79
N PRO A 261 0.31 -2.91 -7.66
CA PRO A 261 0.85 -2.21 -6.51
C PRO A 261 0.62 -0.70 -6.54
N GLY A 262 -0.09 -0.15 -7.53
CA GLY A 262 -0.35 1.29 -7.62
C GLY A 262 0.83 2.10 -8.16
N VAL A 263 1.66 1.50 -9.01
CA VAL A 263 2.75 2.18 -9.75
C VAL A 263 2.57 1.95 -11.26
N PRO A 264 2.97 2.91 -12.12
CA PRO A 264 2.74 2.80 -13.56
C PRO A 264 3.35 1.52 -14.13
N LEU A 265 2.54 0.73 -14.83
CA LEU A 265 2.96 -0.55 -15.43
C LEU A 265 3.18 -0.42 -16.94
N LEU A 266 2.40 0.43 -17.61
CA LEU A 266 2.55 0.71 -19.04
C LEU A 266 2.31 2.21 -19.29
N MET A 267 3.20 2.86 -20.01
CA MET A 267 3.11 4.28 -20.35
C MET A 267 2.52 4.50 -21.75
N PRO A 268 1.95 5.68 -22.04
CA PRO A 268 1.59 6.06 -23.42
C PRO A 268 2.81 5.98 -24.34
N GLY A 269 2.67 5.28 -25.47
CA GLY A 269 3.75 5.08 -26.43
C GLY A 269 4.58 3.81 -26.22
N GLU A 270 4.38 3.10 -25.12
CA GLU A 270 4.97 1.78 -24.89
C GLU A 270 4.11 0.67 -25.51
N MET A 271 4.75 -0.46 -25.78
CA MET A 271 4.16 -1.66 -26.37
C MET A 271 4.57 -2.88 -25.56
N ILE A 272 3.59 -3.71 -25.22
CA ILE A 272 3.85 -5.05 -24.67
C ILE A 272 4.33 -5.94 -25.81
N THR A 273 5.49 -6.57 -25.63
CA THR A 273 6.08 -7.54 -26.55
C THR A 273 6.05 -8.93 -25.92
N GLU A 274 6.48 -9.96 -26.65
CA GLU A 274 6.63 -11.30 -26.05
C GLU A 274 7.66 -11.32 -24.90
N GLU A 275 8.68 -10.46 -24.96
CA GLU A 275 9.68 -10.32 -23.87
C GLU A 275 9.05 -9.74 -22.59
N SER A 276 8.11 -8.80 -22.73
CA SER A 276 7.38 -8.18 -21.61
C SER A 276 6.00 -8.80 -21.38
N ARG A 277 5.75 -10.03 -21.86
CA ARG A 277 4.44 -10.71 -21.79
C ARG A 277 3.89 -10.83 -20.36
N ALA A 278 4.77 -10.93 -19.36
CA ALA A 278 4.40 -10.96 -17.94
C ALA A 278 3.57 -9.75 -17.50
N VAL A 279 3.73 -8.59 -18.16
CA VAL A 279 2.91 -7.39 -17.95
C VAL A 279 1.44 -7.67 -18.24
N LEU A 280 1.14 -8.31 -19.38
CA LEU A 280 -0.23 -8.66 -19.76
C LEU A 280 -0.77 -9.77 -18.85
N ASP A 281 0.04 -10.79 -18.56
CA ASP A 281 -0.40 -11.93 -17.75
C ASP A 281 -0.79 -11.48 -16.33
N PHE A 282 -0.06 -10.52 -15.75
CA PHE A 282 -0.43 -9.90 -14.47
C PHE A 282 -1.72 -9.08 -14.56
N LEU A 283 -1.92 -8.29 -15.62
CA LEU A 283 -3.16 -7.54 -15.82
C LEU A 283 -4.37 -8.46 -15.98
N LEU A 284 -4.25 -9.54 -16.76
CA LEU A 284 -5.31 -10.52 -16.95
C LEU A 284 -5.64 -11.26 -15.64
N MET A 285 -4.65 -11.54 -14.80
CA MET A 285 -4.88 -12.16 -13.50
C MET A 285 -5.67 -11.27 -12.54
N LEU A 286 -5.56 -9.94 -12.66
CA LEU A 286 -6.33 -8.99 -11.85
C LEU A 286 -7.80 -8.83 -12.30
N CYS A 287 -8.16 -9.29 -13.49
CA CYS A 287 -9.51 -9.20 -14.05
C CYS A 287 -10.35 -10.45 -13.77
#